data_AF-A0A1B7MZ23-F1
#
_entry.id   AF-A0A1B7MZ23-F1
#
_cell.length_a   1.000
_cell.length_b   1.000
_cell.length_c   1.000
_cell.angle_alpha   90.00
_cell.angle_beta   90.00
_cell.angle_gamma   90.00
#
_symmetry.space_group_name_H-M   'P 1'
#
loop_
_entity.id
_entity.type
_entity.pdbx_description
1 polymer ?
#
loop_
_entity_poly.entity_id
_entity_poly.type
_entity_poly.pdbx_seq_one_letter_code
_entity_poly.pdbx_strand_id
1 'polypeptide(L)'
;MVFNGTSRNRSETRWSDDYYFLQEKGYVLRPRYHPDWTASWLGTNHNKNHCEDSVIPNLPHILDATQESTGGTVCIKWIREAYTENERAICEYLRSPQLSLDPTNHCVPVIEFIPDPSIIGACYLVMPLLRPFNDPEFIVIGEVVEFIQQIIDGLQFMHKHGVAHRDCVGANIMMDATTMYPNGWHSIRRNLSPDLTDAAHHCDRIDADVKYFFIDFGISARFLPGQQRIITDLRGREQRPPELVAGIPHNPFKLDMAIIGYLLDDNFYKIYADLHFLSPLINALKADDPARRPTAEEALAAWNTIRRVVDQAKYYSRLRKHRETLSEALLNSSVHAFKGVKRLVAS
;
A
#
# COMPACT_ATOMS: atom_id res chain seq x y z
N MET A 1 18.22 29.55 -0.54
CA MET A 1 19.25 28.67 -1.13
C MET A 1 18.54 27.59 -1.92
N VAL A 2 18.86 27.45 -3.20
CA VAL A 2 18.36 26.33 -4.02
C VAL A 2 19.11 25.08 -3.58
N PHE A 3 18.40 24.04 -3.16
CA PHE A 3 19.00 22.76 -2.80
C PHE A 3 19.63 22.13 -4.06
N ASN A 4 20.96 22.16 -4.17
CA ASN A 4 21.70 21.61 -5.31
C ASN A 4 21.91 20.09 -5.20
N GLY A 5 21.47 19.47 -4.09
CA GLY A 5 21.56 18.03 -3.81
C GLY A 5 22.94 17.51 -3.42
N THR A 6 23.94 18.39 -3.28
CA THR A 6 25.30 18.03 -2.85
C THR A 6 25.48 18.09 -1.33
N SER A 7 24.43 18.47 -0.60
CA SER A 7 24.37 18.47 0.85
C SER A 7 23.10 17.75 1.30
N ARG A 8 23.11 17.23 2.53
CA ARG A 8 21.92 16.68 3.19
C ARG A 8 21.01 17.79 3.69
N ASN A 9 19.70 17.63 3.58
CA ASN A 9 18.70 18.44 4.26
C ASN A 9 18.46 17.91 5.70
N ARG A 10 17.69 18.63 6.53
CA ARG A 10 17.45 18.27 7.93
C ARG A 10 16.90 16.85 8.13
N SER A 11 16.03 16.40 7.23
CA SER A 11 15.44 15.06 7.31
C SER A 11 16.46 13.98 6.95
N GLU A 12 17.34 14.25 5.99
CA GLU A 12 18.44 13.36 5.61
C GLU A 12 19.52 13.30 6.68
N THR A 13 19.76 14.40 7.41
CA THR A 13 20.68 14.45 8.55
C THR A 13 20.29 13.45 9.63
N ARG A 14 19.00 13.36 10.00
CA ARG A 14 18.53 12.35 10.97
C ARG A 14 18.92 10.92 10.57
N TRP A 15 18.59 10.53 9.34
CA TRP A 15 18.92 9.20 8.83
C TRP A 15 20.42 8.95 8.83
N SER A 16 21.21 9.99 8.56
CA SER A 16 22.66 9.91 8.62
C SER A 16 23.22 9.82 10.04
N ASP A 17 22.62 10.52 11.00
CA ASP A 17 23.05 10.50 12.39
C ASP A 17 22.84 9.10 13.00
N ASP A 18 21.75 8.43 12.61
CA ASP A 18 21.42 7.09 13.09
C ASP A 18 21.95 5.94 12.18
N TYR A 19 22.79 6.25 11.18
CA TYR A 19 23.28 5.27 10.21
C TYR A 19 23.95 4.06 10.87
N TYR A 20 24.95 4.30 11.72
CA TYR A 20 25.71 3.22 12.36
C TYR A 20 24.86 2.44 13.38
N PHE A 21 23.91 3.11 14.03
CA PHE A 21 22.96 2.46 14.92
C PHE A 21 22.05 1.47 14.16
N LEU A 22 21.48 1.88 13.03
CA LEU A 22 20.66 1.01 12.19
C LEU A 22 21.49 -0.11 11.55
N GLN A 23 22.74 0.17 11.17
CA GLN A 23 23.67 -0.83 10.70
C GLN A 23 23.97 -1.90 11.77
N GLU A 24 24.19 -1.51 13.04
CA GLU A 24 24.37 -2.46 14.15
C GLU A 24 23.13 -3.36 14.35
N LYS A 25 21.94 -2.88 13.98
CA LYS A 25 20.70 -3.66 13.95
C LYS A 25 20.53 -4.51 12.69
N GLY A 26 21.50 -4.51 11.77
CA GLY A 26 21.49 -5.30 10.54
C GLY A 26 20.80 -4.61 9.36
N TYR A 27 20.62 -3.28 9.41
CA TYR A 27 19.97 -2.49 8.35
C TYR A 27 20.91 -1.43 7.79
N VAL A 28 21.40 -1.65 6.58
CA VAL A 28 22.34 -0.74 5.90
C VAL A 28 21.56 0.25 5.05
N LEU A 29 21.66 1.54 5.37
CA LEU A 29 21.04 2.61 4.57
C LEU A 29 21.80 2.84 3.27
N ARG A 30 21.13 3.45 2.29
CA ARG A 30 21.74 3.81 1.00
C ARG A 30 22.96 4.73 1.17
N PRO A 31 23.95 4.72 0.25
CA PRO A 31 25.18 5.50 0.36
C PRO A 31 24.97 6.97 0.73
N ARG A 32 23.90 7.59 0.23
CA ARG A 32 23.53 8.99 0.54
C ARG A 32 23.48 9.32 2.04
N TYR A 33 23.11 8.34 2.86
CA TYR A 33 22.93 8.49 4.31
C TYR A 33 24.14 8.03 5.11
N HIS A 34 25.18 7.47 4.47
CA HIS A 34 26.42 7.16 5.16
C HIS A 34 27.04 8.46 5.72
N PRO A 35 27.53 8.53 6.97
CA PRO A 35 28.05 9.77 7.56
C PRO A 35 29.08 10.47 6.67
N ASP A 36 30.02 9.70 6.12
CA ASP A 36 31.10 10.18 5.23
C ASP A 36 30.70 10.39 3.76
N TRP A 37 29.40 10.34 3.42
CA TRP A 37 29.00 10.45 2.01
C TRP A 37 29.37 11.78 1.37
N THR A 38 29.87 11.66 0.14
CA THR A 38 30.03 12.73 -0.84
C THR A 38 29.26 12.33 -2.09
N ALA A 39 28.54 13.28 -2.69
CA ALA A 39 27.74 13.01 -3.89
C ALA A 39 28.57 12.40 -5.02
N SER A 40 28.12 11.27 -5.56
CA SER A 40 28.86 10.45 -6.53
C SER A 40 29.14 11.14 -7.88
N TRP A 41 28.39 12.21 -8.20
CA TRP A 41 28.59 13.03 -9.40
C TRP A 41 29.59 14.18 -9.20
N LEU A 42 30.07 14.44 -7.98
CA LEU A 42 31.05 15.50 -7.74
C LEU A 42 32.43 15.09 -8.26
N GLY A 43 33.02 15.95 -9.09
CA GLY A 43 34.34 15.69 -9.69
C GLY A 43 34.36 14.60 -10.77
N THR A 44 33.18 14.13 -11.22
CA THR A 44 33.04 13.12 -12.27
C THR A 44 32.23 13.67 -13.45
N ASN A 45 32.19 12.92 -14.56
CA ASN A 45 31.33 13.23 -15.71
C ASN A 45 29.93 12.60 -15.59
N HIS A 46 29.56 12.07 -14.41
CA HIS A 46 28.27 11.42 -14.21
C HIS A 46 27.14 12.46 -14.16
N ASN A 47 26.04 12.16 -14.83
CA ASN A 47 24.82 12.93 -14.69
C ASN A 47 24.19 12.60 -13.33
N LYS A 48 24.06 13.61 -12.45
CA LYS A 48 23.39 13.50 -11.15
C LYS A 48 22.08 12.71 -11.23
N ASN A 49 21.27 12.91 -12.27
CA ASN A 49 19.97 12.26 -12.38
C ASN A 49 20.06 10.73 -12.55
N HIS A 50 21.21 10.17 -12.87
CA HIS A 50 21.45 8.73 -12.97
C HIS A 50 22.17 8.15 -11.76
N CYS A 51 22.53 8.98 -10.79
CA CYS A 51 23.18 8.54 -9.56
C CYS A 51 22.11 8.12 -8.53
N GLU A 52 22.22 6.92 -7.96
CA GLU A 52 21.31 6.42 -6.93
C GLU A 52 21.24 7.37 -5.73
N ASP A 53 22.40 7.81 -5.26
CA ASP A 53 22.55 8.75 -4.14
C ASP A 53 22.06 10.18 -4.45
N SER A 54 21.44 10.42 -5.62
CA SER A 54 20.67 11.64 -5.92
C SER A 54 19.18 11.50 -5.58
N VAL A 55 18.70 10.27 -5.38
CA VAL A 55 17.28 9.95 -5.18
C VAL A 55 16.94 10.08 -3.70
N ILE A 56 15.93 10.89 -3.40
CA ILE A 56 15.53 11.24 -2.03
C ILE A 56 14.07 10.82 -1.85
N PRO A 57 13.69 10.23 -0.70
CA PRO A 57 12.31 9.87 -0.44
C PRO A 57 11.42 11.12 -0.36
N ASN A 58 10.19 10.98 -0.85
CA ASN A 58 9.19 12.05 -0.77
C ASN A 58 8.72 12.30 0.67
N LEU A 59 8.72 11.25 1.50
CA LEU A 59 8.31 11.32 2.89
C LEU A 59 9.55 11.26 3.79
N PRO A 60 9.84 12.32 4.57
CA PRO A 60 11.12 12.45 5.29
C PRO A 60 11.31 11.42 6.41
N HIS A 61 10.23 10.77 6.85
CA HIS A 61 10.21 9.77 7.91
C HIS A 61 10.13 8.34 7.37
N ILE A 62 10.30 8.14 6.05
CA ILE A 62 10.31 6.83 5.41
C ILE A 62 11.59 6.71 4.58
N LEU A 63 12.32 5.60 4.76
CA LEU A 63 13.52 5.30 4.01
C LEU A 63 13.67 3.79 3.77
N ASP A 64 14.19 3.39 2.62
CA ASP A 64 14.55 2.00 2.38
C ASP A 64 15.97 1.65 2.87
N ALA A 65 16.17 0.40 3.24
CA ALA A 65 17.45 -0.14 3.72
C ALA A 65 17.67 -1.56 3.21
N THR A 66 18.92 -2.00 3.16
CA THR A 66 19.28 -3.39 2.90
C THR A 66 19.36 -4.14 4.23
N GLN A 67 18.62 -5.23 4.36
CA GLN A 67 18.71 -6.14 5.50
C GLN A 67 19.91 -7.07 5.31
N GLU A 68 20.92 -6.99 6.18
CA GLU A 68 22.19 -7.71 6.00
C GLU A 68 22.03 -9.24 6.00
N SER A 69 21.09 -9.77 6.79
CA SER A 69 20.89 -11.22 6.92
C SER A 69 20.33 -11.88 5.66
N THR A 70 19.56 -11.14 4.85
CA THR A 70 18.89 -11.67 3.65
C THR A 70 19.41 -11.05 2.36
N GLY A 71 20.07 -9.89 2.43
CA GLY A 71 20.39 -9.04 1.28
C GLY A 71 19.15 -8.35 0.67
N GLY A 72 17.96 -8.57 1.23
CA GLY A 72 16.70 -8.01 0.73
C GLY A 72 16.51 -6.55 1.15
N THR A 73 15.69 -5.83 0.39
CA THR A 73 15.32 -4.44 0.72
C THR A 73 14.11 -4.40 1.64
N VAL A 74 14.20 -3.58 2.68
CA VAL A 74 13.11 -3.27 3.61
C VAL A 74 12.76 -1.79 3.56
N CYS A 75 11.57 -1.45 4.06
CA CYS A 75 11.13 -0.09 4.29
C CYS A 75 11.18 0.20 5.79
N ILE A 76 11.79 1.32 6.18
CA ILE A 76 11.88 1.78 7.56
C ILE A 76 11.05 3.06 7.69
N LYS A 77 10.02 3.03 8.55
CA LYS A 77 9.23 4.20 8.92
C LYS A 77 9.61 4.64 10.32
N TRP A 78 10.07 5.87 10.47
CA TRP A 78 10.28 6.49 11.77
C TRP A 78 9.00 7.16 12.27
N ILE A 79 8.56 6.81 13.48
CA ILE A 79 7.37 7.37 14.11
C ILE A 79 7.69 7.96 15.49
N ARG A 80 6.82 8.84 15.96
CA ARG A 80 6.85 9.37 17.32
C ARG A 80 5.47 9.27 17.94
N GLU A 81 5.38 8.67 19.11
CA GLU A 81 4.13 8.50 19.87
C GLU A 81 3.38 9.83 20.07
N ALA A 82 4.10 10.94 20.23
CA ALA A 82 3.50 12.27 20.37
C ALA A 82 2.63 12.72 19.18
N TYR A 83 2.79 12.10 17.99
CA TYR A 83 2.07 12.47 16.77
C TYR A 83 1.25 11.33 16.17
N THR A 84 1.43 10.11 16.65
CA THR A 84 0.73 8.92 16.16
C THR A 84 -0.11 8.35 17.30
N GLU A 85 -1.43 8.31 17.13
CA GLU A 85 -2.32 7.73 18.13
C GLU A 85 -2.10 6.22 18.16
N ASN A 86 -1.24 5.75 19.05
CA ASN A 86 -1.02 4.33 19.31
C ASN A 86 -0.60 3.50 18.08
N GLU A 87 -0.06 4.09 17.01
CA GLU A 87 0.31 3.37 15.78
C GLU A 87 1.20 2.15 16.09
N ARG A 88 2.24 2.35 16.91
CA ARG A 88 3.09 1.26 17.40
C ARG A 88 2.27 0.17 18.08
N ALA A 89 1.44 0.52 19.05
CA ALA A 89 0.67 -0.44 19.84
C ALA A 89 -0.38 -1.19 19.00
N ILE A 90 -0.96 -0.54 17.98
CA ILE A 90 -1.87 -1.17 17.02
C ILE A 90 -1.08 -2.17 16.15
N CYS A 91 0.06 -1.77 15.59
CA CYS A 91 0.91 -2.66 14.80
C CYS A 91 1.43 -3.85 15.63
N GLU A 92 1.85 -3.63 16.89
CA GLU A 92 2.26 -4.70 17.82
C GLU A 92 1.10 -5.67 18.09
N TYR A 93 -0.12 -5.15 18.27
CA TYR A 93 -1.30 -6.00 18.45
C TYR A 93 -1.60 -6.84 17.21
N LEU A 94 -1.66 -6.22 16.03
CA LEU A 94 -1.97 -6.89 14.75
C LEU A 94 -0.91 -7.90 14.34
N ARG A 95 0.34 -7.71 14.79
CA ARG A 95 1.48 -8.62 14.59
C ARG A 95 1.67 -9.63 15.74
N SER A 96 0.75 -9.69 16.71
CA SER A 96 0.83 -10.69 17.78
C SER A 96 0.81 -12.13 17.21
N PRO A 97 1.48 -13.11 17.82
CA PRO A 97 1.63 -14.46 17.25
C PRO A 97 0.32 -15.14 16.84
N GLN A 98 -0.78 -14.85 17.55
CA GLN A 98 -2.10 -15.40 17.25
C GLN A 98 -2.73 -14.74 16.01
N LEU A 99 -2.46 -13.46 15.79
CA LEU A 99 -3.05 -12.65 14.72
C LEU A 99 -2.21 -12.64 13.45
N SER A 100 -0.88 -12.76 13.56
CA SER A 100 0.02 -12.79 12.42
C SER A 100 -0.11 -14.05 11.56
N LEU A 101 -0.68 -15.13 12.10
CA LEU A 101 -0.91 -16.40 11.40
C LEU A 101 -2.26 -16.45 10.68
N ASP A 102 -3.15 -15.47 10.91
CA ASP A 102 -4.44 -15.42 10.23
C ASP A 102 -4.23 -15.00 8.77
N PRO A 103 -4.59 -15.84 7.77
CA PRO A 103 -4.39 -15.52 6.36
C PRO A 103 -5.23 -14.34 5.88
N THR A 104 -6.25 -13.93 6.64
CA THR A 104 -7.07 -12.74 6.35
C THR A 104 -6.46 -11.46 6.93
N ASN A 105 -5.35 -11.55 7.65
CA ASN A 105 -4.62 -10.40 8.15
C ASN A 105 -3.82 -9.72 7.03
N HIS A 106 -4.48 -8.81 6.34
CA HIS A 106 -3.89 -7.92 5.35
C HIS A 106 -3.39 -6.60 5.96
N CYS A 107 -2.94 -6.60 7.21
CA CYS A 107 -2.21 -5.46 7.80
C CYS A 107 -0.71 -5.62 7.51
N VAL A 108 0.00 -4.52 7.26
CA VAL A 108 1.44 -4.58 6.98
C VAL A 108 2.20 -5.37 8.07
N PRO A 109 2.96 -6.41 7.70
CA PRO A 109 3.66 -7.22 8.68
C PRO A 109 4.93 -6.50 9.12
N VAL A 110 4.85 -5.68 10.16
CA VAL A 110 6.03 -5.04 10.76
C VAL A 110 7.00 -6.13 11.19
N ILE A 111 8.23 -6.11 10.65
CA ILE A 111 9.31 -7.07 10.86
C ILE A 111 10.01 -6.80 12.19
N GLU A 112 10.20 -5.54 12.55
CA GLU A 112 10.89 -5.15 13.78
C GLU A 112 10.45 -3.77 14.25
N PHE A 113 10.46 -3.58 15.56
CA PHE A 113 10.29 -2.27 16.21
C PHE A 113 11.60 -1.93 16.93
N ILE A 114 12.32 -0.92 16.44
CA ILE A 114 13.61 -0.51 16.99
C ILE A 114 13.41 0.83 17.69
N PRO A 115 13.55 0.92 19.04
CA PRO A 115 13.49 2.20 19.74
C PRO A 115 14.56 3.16 19.22
N ASP A 116 14.19 4.44 19.05
CA ASP A 116 15.13 5.50 18.72
C ASP A 116 16.06 5.75 19.94
N PRO A 117 17.39 5.77 19.75
CA PRO A 117 18.34 5.92 20.86
C PRO A 117 18.38 7.35 21.43
N SER A 118 17.94 8.33 20.64
CA SER A 118 18.08 9.76 20.93
C SER A 118 16.77 10.43 21.35
N ILE A 119 15.62 9.85 20.97
CA ILE A 119 14.30 10.45 21.18
C ILE A 119 13.37 9.48 21.89
N ILE A 120 13.07 9.79 23.15
CA ILE A 120 12.09 9.07 23.97
C ILE A 120 10.71 9.07 23.27
N GLY A 121 10.10 7.88 23.19
CA GLY A 121 8.79 7.69 22.54
C GLY A 121 8.85 7.72 21.01
N ALA A 122 10.04 7.67 20.41
CA ALA A 122 10.20 7.46 18.97
C ALA A 122 10.70 6.03 18.68
N CYS A 123 10.32 5.50 17.52
CA CYS A 123 10.80 4.19 17.06
C CYS A 123 10.81 4.09 15.54
N TYR A 124 11.64 3.16 15.07
CA TYR A 124 11.70 2.72 13.69
C TYR A 124 10.88 1.45 13.52
N LEU A 125 9.91 1.48 12.60
CA LEU A 125 9.14 0.33 12.15
C LEU A 125 9.81 -0.20 10.88
N VAL A 126 10.42 -1.37 10.98
CA VAL A 126 10.94 -2.09 9.82
C VAL A 126 9.81 -2.90 9.21
N MET A 127 9.56 -2.73 7.92
CA MET A 127 8.47 -3.34 7.17
C MET A 127 9.00 -3.87 5.83
N PRO A 128 8.30 -4.79 5.15
CA PRO A 128 8.65 -5.17 3.80
C PRO A 128 8.64 -3.95 2.87
N LEU A 129 9.52 -3.96 1.85
CA LEU A 129 9.39 -3.01 0.75
C LEU A 129 8.17 -3.39 -0.09
N LEU A 130 7.14 -2.54 -0.07
CA LEU A 130 5.92 -2.74 -0.83
C LEU A 130 5.84 -1.76 -2.00
N ARG A 131 4.96 -2.05 -2.96
CA ARG A 131 4.67 -1.21 -4.13
C ARG A 131 3.20 -0.76 -4.11
N PRO A 132 2.82 0.41 -4.63
CA PRO A 132 1.40 0.79 -4.67
C PRO A 132 0.53 -0.25 -5.37
N PHE A 133 -0.67 -0.50 -4.83
CA PHE A 133 -1.51 -1.63 -5.25
C PHE A 133 -1.83 -1.63 -6.75
N ASN A 134 -1.91 -0.45 -7.37
CA ASN A 134 -2.26 -0.23 -8.77
C ASN A 134 -1.07 0.09 -9.66
N ASP A 135 0.16 -0.18 -9.21
CA ASP A 135 1.37 0.01 -10.00
C ASP A 135 2.16 -1.30 -10.10
N PRO A 136 2.16 -2.01 -11.24
CA PRO A 136 1.58 -1.61 -12.52
C PRO A 136 0.04 -1.66 -12.51
N GLU A 137 -0.58 -1.00 -13.48
CA GLU A 137 -2.05 -0.97 -13.61
C GLU A 137 -2.64 -2.39 -13.70
N PHE A 138 -3.88 -2.54 -13.24
CA PHE A 138 -4.66 -3.76 -13.42
C PHE A 138 -4.96 -4.00 -14.91
N ILE A 139 -4.77 -5.23 -15.39
CA ILE A 139 -4.90 -5.61 -16.80
C ILE A 139 -6.14 -6.47 -17.04
N VAL A 140 -6.49 -7.36 -16.10
CA VAL A 140 -7.60 -8.31 -16.26
C VAL A 140 -8.57 -8.31 -15.07
N ILE A 141 -9.80 -8.77 -15.30
CA ILE A 141 -10.86 -8.77 -14.27
C ILE A 141 -10.45 -9.58 -13.04
N GLY A 142 -9.77 -10.71 -13.23
CA GLY A 142 -9.34 -11.60 -12.14
C GLY A 142 -8.44 -10.89 -11.12
N GLU A 143 -7.56 -10.00 -11.57
CA GLU A 143 -6.68 -9.23 -10.68
C GLU A 143 -7.47 -8.30 -9.77
N VAL A 144 -8.55 -7.70 -10.28
CA VAL A 144 -9.46 -6.84 -9.49
C VAL A 144 -10.27 -7.67 -8.51
N VAL A 145 -10.74 -8.85 -8.93
CA VAL A 145 -11.48 -9.76 -8.06
C VAL A 145 -10.62 -10.22 -6.89
N GLU A 146 -9.38 -10.63 -7.13
CA GLU A 146 -8.44 -11.02 -6.07
C GLU A 146 -8.06 -9.84 -5.16
N PHE A 147 -7.87 -8.64 -5.72
CA PHE A 147 -7.67 -7.43 -4.94
C PHE A 147 -8.84 -7.16 -3.98
N ILE A 148 -10.07 -7.12 -4.49
CA ILE A 148 -11.26 -6.82 -3.67
C ILE A 148 -11.44 -7.87 -2.58
N GLN A 149 -11.19 -9.14 -2.89
CA GLN A 149 -11.23 -10.22 -1.90
C GLN A 149 -10.31 -9.91 -0.71
N GLN A 150 -9.01 -9.69 -0.98
CA GLN A 150 -8.01 -9.45 0.06
C GLN A 150 -8.28 -8.17 0.86
N ILE A 151 -8.74 -7.10 0.21
CA ILE A 151 -9.08 -5.84 0.90
C ILE A 151 -10.28 -5.99 1.82
N ILE A 152 -11.33 -6.72 1.41
CA ILE A 152 -12.49 -6.96 2.27
C ILE A 152 -12.13 -7.93 3.40
N ASP A 153 -11.32 -8.96 3.14
CA ASP A 153 -10.82 -9.87 4.18
C ASP A 153 -10.01 -9.11 5.24
N GLY A 154 -9.08 -8.24 4.81
CA GLY A 154 -8.31 -7.39 5.71
C GLY A 154 -9.16 -6.43 6.54
N LEU A 155 -10.18 -5.83 5.92
CA LEU A 155 -11.10 -4.94 6.62
C LEU A 155 -11.94 -5.69 7.65
N GLN A 156 -12.47 -6.86 7.27
CA GLN A 156 -13.22 -7.73 8.18
C GLN A 156 -12.34 -8.18 9.35
N PHE A 157 -11.09 -8.56 9.07
CA PHE A 157 -10.11 -8.94 10.07
C PHE A 157 -9.87 -7.79 11.07
N MET A 158 -9.57 -6.57 10.59
CA MET A 158 -9.36 -5.41 11.46
C MET A 158 -10.60 -5.12 12.32
N HIS A 159 -11.78 -5.09 11.69
CA HIS A 159 -13.04 -4.75 12.36
C HIS A 159 -13.43 -5.78 13.42
N LYS A 160 -13.21 -7.07 13.14
CA LYS A 160 -13.40 -8.18 14.09
C LYS A 160 -12.50 -8.04 15.32
N HIS A 161 -11.29 -7.54 15.14
CA HIS A 161 -10.32 -7.28 16.22
C HIS A 161 -10.45 -5.89 16.84
N GLY A 162 -11.54 -5.18 16.53
CA GLY A 162 -11.85 -3.88 17.11
C GLY A 162 -10.97 -2.74 16.60
N VAL A 163 -10.25 -2.92 15.49
CA VAL A 163 -9.44 -1.88 14.87
C VAL A 163 -10.21 -1.23 13.73
N ALA A 164 -10.33 0.09 13.76
CA ALA A 164 -10.80 0.89 12.63
C ALA A 164 -9.62 1.71 12.10
N HIS A 165 -9.38 1.67 10.79
CA HIS A 165 -8.19 2.25 10.17
C HIS A 165 -8.34 3.75 9.92
N ARG A 166 -9.53 4.19 9.53
CA ARG A 166 -9.95 5.58 9.30
C ARG A 166 -9.28 6.31 8.13
N ASP A 167 -8.38 5.64 7.40
CA ASP A 167 -7.74 6.17 6.18
C ASP A 167 -7.42 5.05 5.18
N CYS A 168 -8.37 4.13 4.94
CA CYS A 168 -8.26 3.02 3.97
C CYS A 168 -8.25 3.49 2.48
N VAL A 169 -7.68 4.65 2.19
CA VAL A 169 -7.57 5.19 0.83
C VAL A 169 -6.48 4.45 0.05
N GLY A 170 -6.51 4.56 -1.29
CA GLY A 170 -5.60 3.80 -2.16
C GLY A 170 -4.12 4.08 -1.91
N ALA A 171 -3.79 5.28 -1.42
CA ALA A 171 -2.42 5.63 -1.03
C ALA A 171 -1.90 4.84 0.19
N ASN A 172 -2.79 4.26 1.00
CA ASN A 172 -2.48 3.41 2.15
C ASN A 172 -2.75 1.93 1.87
N ILE A 173 -2.93 1.56 0.60
CA ILE A 173 -3.00 0.16 0.18
C ILE A 173 -1.81 -0.12 -0.74
N MET A 174 -0.97 -1.03 -0.29
CA MET A 174 0.24 -1.44 -1.01
C MET A 174 0.14 -2.93 -1.33
N MET A 175 1.02 -3.41 -2.20
CA MET A 175 1.16 -4.82 -2.51
C MET A 175 2.59 -5.29 -2.27
N ASP A 176 2.70 -6.54 -1.83
CA ASP A 176 3.93 -7.30 -1.98
C ASP A 176 4.03 -7.78 -3.43
N ALA A 177 4.91 -7.13 -4.17
CA ALA A 177 5.17 -7.38 -5.58
C ALA A 177 6.43 -8.22 -5.80
N THR A 178 7.00 -8.83 -4.75
CA THR A 178 8.27 -9.57 -4.84
C THR A 178 8.20 -10.70 -5.86
N THR A 179 7.07 -11.41 -5.93
CA THR A 179 6.83 -12.49 -6.90
C THR A 179 6.65 -11.97 -8.32
N MET A 180 6.22 -10.72 -8.49
CA MET A 180 6.11 -10.08 -9.81
C MET A 180 7.48 -9.59 -10.33
N TYR A 181 8.38 -9.17 -9.43
CA TYR A 181 9.66 -8.55 -9.75
C TYR A 181 10.83 -9.40 -9.19
N PRO A 182 11.24 -10.47 -9.89
CA PRO A 182 12.27 -11.39 -9.37
C PRO A 182 13.64 -10.73 -9.16
N ASN A 183 13.92 -9.64 -9.89
CA ASN A 183 15.15 -8.85 -9.75
C ASN A 183 14.96 -7.59 -8.89
N GLY A 184 13.80 -7.46 -8.23
CA GLY A 184 13.45 -6.30 -7.43
C GLY A 184 13.15 -5.03 -8.23
N TRP A 185 12.94 -3.93 -7.51
CA TRP A 185 12.72 -2.59 -8.04
C TRP A 185 13.27 -1.55 -7.06
N HIS A 186 13.59 -0.35 -7.54
CA HIS A 186 13.99 0.74 -6.66
C HIS A 186 12.77 1.31 -5.90
N SER A 187 12.91 1.52 -4.59
CA SER A 187 11.87 2.00 -3.65
C SER A 187 11.11 3.24 -4.13
N ILE A 188 11.86 4.23 -4.64
CA ILE A 188 11.33 5.50 -5.14
C ILE A 188 11.11 5.47 -6.66
N ARG A 189 12.14 5.14 -7.45
CA ARG A 189 12.07 5.04 -8.92
C ARG A 189 11.66 3.64 -9.36
N ARG A 190 10.42 3.27 -9.06
CA ARG A 190 9.85 1.92 -9.21
C ARG A 190 9.92 1.31 -10.62
N ASN A 191 10.19 2.09 -11.66
CA ASN A 191 10.38 1.59 -13.02
C ASN A 191 11.81 1.11 -13.31
N LEU A 192 12.72 1.22 -12.35
CA LEU A 192 14.13 0.88 -12.49
C LEU A 192 14.53 -0.19 -11.47
N SER A 193 15.59 -0.94 -11.81
CA SER A 193 16.28 -1.86 -10.90
C SER A 193 16.74 -1.15 -9.62
N PRO A 194 16.98 -1.88 -8.52
CA PRO A 194 17.39 -1.28 -7.24
C PRO A 194 18.60 -0.32 -7.31
N ASP A 195 19.52 -0.56 -8.24
CA ASP A 195 20.73 0.23 -8.50
C ASP A 195 20.56 1.30 -9.60
N LEU A 196 19.35 1.45 -10.15
CA LEU A 196 18.96 2.38 -11.21
C LEU A 196 19.58 2.13 -12.60
N THR A 197 20.19 0.98 -12.84
CA THR A 197 20.90 0.68 -14.10
C THR A 197 19.97 0.22 -15.22
N ASP A 198 18.98 -0.61 -14.88
CA ASP A 198 18.09 -1.27 -15.84
C ASP A 198 16.62 -0.96 -15.56
N ALA A 199 15.74 -1.30 -16.51
CA ALA A 199 14.31 -1.28 -16.28
C ALA A 199 13.89 -2.40 -15.30
N ALA A 200 12.99 -2.11 -14.38
CA ALA A 200 12.40 -3.11 -13.50
C ALA A 200 11.43 -4.00 -14.29
N HIS A 201 11.90 -5.17 -14.72
CA HIS A 201 11.08 -6.15 -15.43
C HIS A 201 10.18 -6.92 -14.46
N HIS A 202 8.93 -7.16 -14.88
CA HIS A 202 7.95 -7.92 -14.11
C HIS A 202 7.11 -8.85 -14.99
N CYS A 203 6.56 -9.91 -14.37
CA CYS A 203 5.46 -10.67 -14.97
C CYS A 203 4.11 -10.00 -14.69
N ASP A 204 3.06 -10.49 -15.34
CA ASP A 204 1.71 -9.97 -15.10
C ASP A 204 1.22 -10.40 -13.71
N ARG A 205 0.45 -9.52 -13.08
CA ARG A 205 -0.05 -9.69 -11.71
C ARG A 205 -0.91 -10.96 -11.57
N ILE A 206 -1.70 -11.32 -12.58
CA ILE A 206 -2.50 -12.56 -12.60
C ILE A 206 -1.67 -13.84 -12.57
N ASP A 207 -0.40 -13.79 -12.97
CA ASP A 207 0.51 -14.93 -13.02
C ASP A 207 1.44 -15.00 -11.78
N ALA A 208 1.21 -14.13 -10.79
CA ALA A 208 2.03 -14.00 -9.59
C ALA A 208 1.19 -14.12 -8.30
N ASP A 209 1.81 -14.59 -7.21
CA ASP A 209 1.19 -14.58 -5.88
C ASP A 209 1.37 -13.21 -5.24
N VAL A 210 0.40 -12.32 -5.45
CA VAL A 210 0.41 -10.94 -4.97
C VAL A 210 -0.47 -10.80 -3.74
N LYS A 211 0.11 -10.24 -2.67
CA LYS A 211 -0.61 -9.90 -1.44
C LYS A 211 -0.78 -8.40 -1.30
N TYR A 212 -1.97 -7.96 -0.91
CA TYR A 212 -2.25 -6.56 -0.61
C TYR A 212 -2.25 -6.33 0.89
N PHE A 213 -1.77 -5.15 1.29
CA PHE A 213 -1.66 -4.75 2.68
C PHE A 213 -2.16 -3.33 2.90
N PHE A 214 -2.94 -3.16 3.96
CA PHE A 214 -3.18 -1.87 4.59
C PHE A 214 -1.91 -1.42 5.31
N ILE A 215 -1.49 -0.18 5.04
CA ILE A 215 -0.33 0.45 5.68
C ILE A 215 -0.76 1.73 6.42
N ASP A 216 0.14 2.28 7.22
CA ASP A 216 -0.04 3.58 7.89
C ASP A 216 -1.21 3.61 8.88
N PHE A 217 -0.96 3.11 10.09
CA PHE A 217 -1.94 3.08 11.17
C PHE A 217 -1.88 4.34 12.06
N GLY A 218 -1.30 5.44 11.55
CA GLY A 218 -1.02 6.68 12.28
C GLY A 218 -2.24 7.36 12.91
N ILE A 219 -3.42 7.16 12.32
CA ILE A 219 -4.70 7.67 12.83
C ILE A 219 -5.69 6.56 13.19
N SER A 220 -5.27 5.30 13.14
CA SER A 220 -6.13 4.16 13.45
C SER A 220 -6.53 4.18 14.92
N ALA A 221 -7.68 3.58 15.23
CA ALA A 221 -8.19 3.47 16.59
C ALA A 221 -8.56 2.03 16.91
N ARG A 222 -8.24 1.59 18.13
CA ARG A 222 -8.61 0.26 18.63
C ARG A 222 -9.62 0.37 19.76
N PHE A 223 -10.69 -0.39 19.66
CA PHE A 223 -11.81 -0.46 20.59
C PHE A 223 -11.86 -1.85 21.23
N LEU A 224 -11.83 -1.89 22.55
CA LEU A 224 -12.02 -3.10 23.34
C LEU A 224 -13.49 -3.54 23.33
N PRO A 225 -13.78 -4.83 23.57
CA PRO A 225 -15.15 -5.31 23.72
C PRO A 225 -15.94 -4.47 24.74
N GLY A 226 -17.14 -4.04 24.37
CA GLY A 226 -18.02 -3.20 25.21
C GLY A 226 -17.73 -1.69 25.16
N GLN A 227 -16.64 -1.24 24.56
CA GLN A 227 -16.42 0.20 24.35
C GLN A 227 -17.38 0.77 23.30
N GLN A 228 -17.82 2.00 23.53
CA GLN A 228 -18.61 2.74 22.55
C GLN A 228 -17.76 3.05 21.31
N ARG A 229 -18.21 2.59 20.15
CA ARG A 229 -17.52 2.75 18.86
C ARG A 229 -17.84 4.10 18.23
N ILE A 230 -17.43 5.19 18.87
CA ILE A 230 -17.65 6.56 18.42
C ILE A 230 -16.34 7.35 18.53
N ILE A 231 -16.05 8.18 17.53
CA ILE A 231 -14.95 9.15 17.53
C ILE A 231 -15.47 10.53 17.09
N THR A 232 -14.74 11.59 17.45
CA THR A 232 -15.00 12.98 17.03
C THR A 232 -13.92 13.54 16.11
N ASP A 233 -12.85 12.78 15.89
CA ASP A 233 -11.71 13.18 15.09
C ASP A 233 -12.01 13.05 13.59
N LEU A 234 -11.65 14.08 12.83
CA LEU A 234 -11.95 14.26 11.41
C LEU A 234 -10.73 14.06 10.49
N ARG A 235 -9.59 13.61 11.05
CA ARG A 235 -8.39 13.25 10.25
C ARG A 235 -8.70 12.14 9.25
N GLY A 236 -7.98 12.16 8.13
CA GLY A 236 -8.12 11.22 7.02
C GLY A 236 -8.08 11.96 5.68
N ARG A 237 -7.71 11.28 4.59
CA ARG A 237 -7.64 11.91 3.25
C ARG A 237 -9.00 11.97 2.58
N GLU A 238 -9.83 10.95 2.81
CA GLU A 238 -11.20 10.92 2.29
C GLU A 238 -12.13 11.75 3.19
N GLN A 239 -12.71 12.81 2.63
CA GLN A 239 -13.51 13.79 3.36
C GLN A 239 -14.96 13.89 2.83
N ARG A 240 -15.34 13.08 1.83
CA ARG A 240 -16.70 13.02 1.29
C ARG A 240 -17.76 12.39 2.22
N PRO A 241 -17.46 11.43 3.12
CA PRO A 241 -18.46 10.86 4.02
C PRO A 241 -19.24 11.96 4.78
N PRO A 242 -20.59 11.95 4.76
CA PRO A 242 -21.41 13.04 5.31
C PRO A 242 -21.12 13.37 6.77
N GLU A 243 -20.78 12.37 7.58
CA GLU A 243 -20.45 12.56 8.98
C GLU A 243 -19.17 13.39 9.21
N LEU A 244 -18.20 13.31 8.29
CA LEU A 244 -16.98 14.11 8.35
C LEU A 244 -17.26 15.54 7.91
N VAL A 245 -18.04 15.70 6.84
CA VAL A 245 -18.49 17.03 6.36
C VAL A 245 -19.29 17.76 7.43
N ALA A 246 -20.18 17.05 8.12
CA ALA A 246 -20.98 17.60 9.21
C ALA A 246 -20.18 17.82 10.50
N GLY A 247 -18.98 17.24 10.63
CA GLY A 247 -18.14 17.34 11.82
C GLY A 247 -18.78 16.71 13.07
N ILE A 248 -19.56 15.64 12.90
CA ILE A 248 -20.31 15.02 14.00
C ILE A 248 -19.61 13.76 14.53
N PRO A 249 -19.86 13.39 15.81
CA PRO A 249 -19.40 12.11 16.33
C PRO A 249 -19.93 10.96 15.48
N HIS A 250 -19.06 10.02 15.12
CA HIS A 250 -19.40 8.97 14.16
C HIS A 250 -18.72 7.65 14.49
N ASN A 251 -19.23 6.58 13.88
CA ASN A 251 -18.68 5.24 14.03
C ASN A 251 -17.52 5.03 13.02
N PRO A 252 -16.27 4.84 13.47
CA PRO A 252 -15.12 4.77 12.57
C PRO A 252 -15.13 3.49 11.71
N PHE A 253 -15.78 2.43 12.16
CA PHE A 253 -15.93 1.20 11.37
C PHE A 253 -16.85 1.44 10.16
N LYS A 254 -17.93 2.21 10.33
CA LYS A 254 -18.82 2.59 9.22
C LYS A 254 -18.16 3.60 8.29
N LEU A 255 -17.25 4.43 8.82
CA LEU A 255 -16.43 5.32 8.01
C LEU A 255 -15.49 4.52 7.09
N ASP A 256 -14.78 3.51 7.61
CA ASP A 256 -13.92 2.64 6.80
C ASP A 256 -14.68 2.02 5.61
N MET A 257 -15.91 1.57 5.84
CA MET A 257 -16.75 1.01 4.76
C MET A 257 -17.00 2.03 3.65
N ALA A 258 -17.30 3.29 4.00
CA ALA A 258 -17.48 4.35 3.02
C ALA A 258 -16.20 4.64 2.25
N ILE A 259 -15.04 4.71 2.94
CA ILE A 259 -13.74 4.94 2.31
C ILE A 259 -13.44 3.83 1.29
N ILE A 260 -13.67 2.55 1.64
CA ILE A 260 -13.52 1.44 0.70
C ILE A 260 -14.51 1.56 -0.46
N GLY A 261 -15.76 1.96 -0.21
CA GLY A 261 -16.73 2.22 -1.27
C GLY A 261 -16.23 3.27 -2.27
N TYR A 262 -15.66 4.38 -1.79
CA TYR A 262 -15.06 5.42 -2.62
C TYR A 262 -13.80 4.94 -3.35
N LEU A 263 -12.96 4.15 -2.70
CA LEU A 263 -11.79 3.52 -3.31
C LEU A 263 -12.21 2.66 -4.52
N LEU A 264 -13.20 1.78 -4.33
CA LEU A 264 -13.71 0.91 -5.39
C LEU A 264 -14.37 1.69 -6.54
N ASP A 265 -15.10 2.76 -6.19
CA ASP A 265 -15.74 3.63 -7.18
C ASP A 265 -14.70 4.35 -8.06
N ASP A 266 -13.72 5.02 -7.44
CA ASP A 266 -12.78 5.90 -8.14
C ASP A 266 -11.65 5.15 -8.85
N ASN A 267 -11.18 4.02 -8.30
CA ASN A 267 -10.04 3.28 -8.87
C ASN A 267 -10.46 2.15 -9.80
N PHE A 268 -11.74 1.76 -9.81
CA PHE A 268 -12.21 0.63 -10.62
C PHE A 268 -13.47 0.96 -11.40
N TYR A 269 -14.60 1.21 -10.73
CA TYR A 269 -15.91 1.33 -11.39
C TYR A 269 -15.97 2.48 -12.42
N LYS A 270 -15.43 3.65 -12.08
CA LYS A 270 -15.36 4.82 -12.98
C LYS A 270 -14.30 4.70 -14.06
N ILE A 271 -13.34 3.79 -13.91
CA ILE A 271 -12.24 3.61 -14.86
C ILE A 271 -12.60 2.55 -15.89
N TYR A 272 -13.14 1.41 -15.45
CA TYR A 272 -13.33 0.23 -16.29
C TYR A 272 -14.80 -0.11 -16.55
N ALA A 273 -15.14 -0.34 -17.81
CA ALA A 273 -16.51 -0.63 -18.24
C ALA A 273 -16.98 -2.03 -17.83
N ASP A 274 -16.06 -2.97 -17.69
CA ASP A 274 -16.38 -4.39 -17.46
C ASP A 274 -16.68 -4.72 -15.99
N LEU A 275 -16.59 -3.73 -15.09
CA LEU A 275 -16.76 -3.89 -13.63
C LEU A 275 -18.13 -3.43 -13.11
N HIS A 276 -19.14 -3.38 -13.96
CA HIS A 276 -20.49 -2.93 -13.59
C HIS A 276 -21.13 -3.74 -12.46
N PHE A 277 -20.74 -5.01 -12.30
CA PHE A 277 -21.20 -5.90 -11.24
C PHE A 277 -20.80 -5.44 -9.83
N LEU A 278 -19.84 -4.50 -9.70
CA LEU A 278 -19.46 -3.89 -8.42
C LEU A 278 -20.48 -2.87 -7.90
N SER A 279 -21.34 -2.32 -8.78
CA SER A 279 -22.24 -1.22 -8.46
C SER A 279 -23.11 -1.46 -7.21
N PRO A 280 -23.76 -2.63 -7.02
CA PRO A 280 -24.58 -2.87 -5.83
C PRO A 280 -23.79 -2.79 -4.53
N LEU A 281 -22.58 -3.35 -4.49
CA LEU A 281 -21.70 -3.31 -3.32
C LEU A 281 -21.20 -1.88 -3.06
N ILE A 282 -20.73 -1.19 -4.10
CA ILE A 282 -20.24 0.20 -4.00
C ILE A 282 -21.33 1.13 -3.45
N ASN A 283 -22.55 1.02 -3.96
CA ASN A 283 -23.67 1.86 -3.51
C ASN A 283 -24.04 1.58 -2.05
N ALA A 284 -24.00 0.33 -1.61
CA ALA A 284 -24.26 -0.03 -0.21
C ALA A 284 -23.16 0.50 0.73
N LEU A 285 -21.89 0.38 0.33
CA LEU A 285 -20.74 0.88 1.08
C LEU A 285 -20.77 2.41 1.24
N LYS A 286 -21.22 3.12 0.20
CA LYS A 286 -21.29 4.59 0.15
C LYS A 286 -22.61 5.18 0.63
N ALA A 287 -23.48 4.42 1.28
CA ALA A 287 -24.76 4.96 1.75
C ALA A 287 -24.54 6.19 2.65
N ASP A 288 -25.28 7.28 2.39
CA ASP A 288 -25.12 8.54 3.12
C ASP A 288 -25.35 8.36 4.62
N ASP A 289 -26.39 7.60 4.98
CA ASP A 289 -26.64 7.17 6.36
C ASP A 289 -25.64 6.07 6.77
N PRO A 290 -24.72 6.34 7.72
CA PRO A 290 -23.74 5.35 8.17
C PRO A 290 -24.38 4.09 8.76
N ALA A 291 -25.59 4.17 9.30
CA ALA A 291 -26.30 3.01 9.83
C ALA A 291 -26.66 2.01 8.72
N ARG A 292 -26.92 2.48 7.50
CA ARG A 292 -27.30 1.66 6.34
C ARG A 292 -26.14 1.01 5.61
N ARG A 293 -24.90 1.46 5.84
CA ARG A 293 -23.70 0.79 5.27
C ARG A 293 -23.58 -0.62 5.86
N PRO A 294 -23.17 -1.64 5.10
CA PRO A 294 -22.94 -2.97 5.66
C PRO A 294 -21.78 -2.92 6.66
N THR A 295 -21.74 -3.86 7.60
CA THR A 295 -20.52 -4.21 8.33
C THR A 295 -19.51 -4.87 7.39
N ALA A 296 -18.24 -4.99 7.80
CA ALA A 296 -17.25 -5.70 6.99
C ALA A 296 -17.61 -7.18 6.77
N GLU A 297 -18.26 -7.83 7.74
CA GLU A 297 -18.76 -9.21 7.61
C GLU A 297 -19.89 -9.30 6.57
N GLU A 298 -20.86 -8.39 6.61
CA GLU A 298 -21.95 -8.32 5.62
C GLU A 298 -21.41 -7.98 4.23
N ALA A 299 -20.42 -7.09 4.13
CA ALA A 299 -19.76 -6.73 2.88
C ALA A 299 -19.01 -7.94 2.29
N LEU A 300 -18.33 -8.74 3.12
CA LEU A 300 -17.68 -9.98 2.70
C LEU A 300 -18.71 -10.99 2.18
N ALA A 301 -19.84 -11.17 2.86
CA ALA A 301 -20.92 -12.04 2.40
C ALA A 301 -21.50 -11.59 1.05
N ALA A 302 -21.75 -10.27 0.90
CA ALA A 302 -22.23 -9.68 -0.35
C ALA A 302 -21.20 -9.85 -1.48
N TRP A 303 -19.93 -9.59 -1.21
CA TRP A 303 -18.84 -9.80 -2.17
C TRP A 303 -18.73 -11.25 -2.63
N ASN A 304 -18.79 -12.21 -1.71
CA ASN A 304 -18.77 -13.63 -2.04
C ASN A 304 -19.93 -14.05 -2.95
N THR A 305 -21.09 -13.41 -2.82
CA THR A 305 -22.23 -13.63 -3.72
C THR A 305 -21.98 -13.03 -5.09
N ILE A 306 -21.45 -11.80 -5.17
CA ILE A 306 -21.09 -11.14 -6.42
C ILE A 306 -20.00 -11.93 -7.16
N ARG A 307 -18.95 -12.34 -6.46
CA ARG A 307 -17.82 -13.09 -7.03
C ARG A 307 -18.27 -14.40 -7.68
N ARG A 308 -19.24 -15.12 -7.10
CA ARG A 308 -19.77 -16.39 -7.64
C ARG A 308 -20.50 -16.23 -8.96
N VAL A 309 -21.06 -15.06 -9.25
CA VAL A 309 -21.74 -14.79 -10.52
C VAL A 309 -20.80 -14.23 -11.60
N VAL A 310 -19.57 -13.88 -11.24
CA VAL A 310 -18.52 -13.56 -12.22
C VAL A 310 -17.99 -14.88 -12.78
N ASP A 311 -18.33 -15.17 -14.03
CA ASP A 311 -17.82 -16.31 -14.78
C ASP A 311 -16.29 -16.37 -14.69
N GLN A 312 -15.75 -17.49 -14.20
CA GLN A 312 -14.29 -17.69 -14.07
C GLN A 312 -13.57 -17.56 -15.41
N ALA A 313 -14.23 -17.89 -16.53
CA ALA A 313 -13.68 -17.68 -17.86
C ALA A 313 -13.39 -16.19 -18.16
N LYS A 314 -14.08 -15.27 -17.46
CA LYS A 314 -13.85 -13.81 -17.58
C LYS A 314 -12.66 -13.31 -16.77
N TYR A 315 -12.04 -14.11 -15.90
CA TYR A 315 -10.94 -13.63 -15.06
C TYR A 315 -9.74 -13.18 -15.89
N TYR A 316 -9.51 -13.82 -17.04
CA TYR A 316 -8.46 -13.45 -17.99
C TYR A 316 -8.92 -12.42 -19.03
N SER A 317 -10.17 -11.95 -18.96
CA SER A 317 -10.66 -10.91 -19.86
C SER A 317 -10.01 -9.57 -19.51
N ARG A 318 -9.52 -8.89 -20.55
CA ARG A 318 -8.91 -7.57 -20.44
C ARG A 318 -9.91 -6.56 -19.87
N LEU A 319 -9.44 -5.75 -18.92
CA LEU A 319 -10.15 -4.56 -18.46
C LEU A 319 -10.14 -3.48 -19.54
N ARG A 320 -11.33 -3.01 -19.94
CA ARG A 320 -11.47 -1.92 -20.90
C ARG A 320 -11.78 -0.63 -20.17
N LYS A 321 -11.00 0.42 -20.43
CA LYS A 321 -11.29 1.74 -19.86
C LYS A 321 -12.52 2.36 -20.55
N HIS A 322 -13.36 3.09 -19.81
CA HIS A 322 -14.54 3.78 -20.39
C HIS A 322 -14.19 4.76 -21.52
N ARG A 323 -12.98 5.31 -21.48
CA ARG A 323 -12.48 6.27 -22.48
C ARG A 323 -11.87 5.63 -23.73
N GLU A 324 -11.77 4.30 -23.79
CA GLU A 324 -11.26 3.63 -24.99
C GLU A 324 -12.21 3.81 -26.17
N THR A 325 -11.67 4.28 -27.29
CA THR A 325 -12.37 4.26 -28.57
C THR A 325 -12.60 2.82 -29.04
N LEU A 326 -13.56 2.59 -29.96
CA LEU A 326 -13.81 1.27 -30.53
C LEU A 326 -12.54 0.66 -31.16
N SER A 327 -11.75 1.49 -31.85
CA SER A 327 -10.51 1.09 -32.51
C SER A 327 -9.43 0.65 -31.51
N GLU A 328 -9.23 1.42 -30.43
CA GLU A 328 -8.32 1.05 -29.34
C GLU A 328 -8.79 -0.23 -28.64
N ALA A 329 -10.09 -0.34 -28.38
CA ALA A 329 -10.67 -1.50 -27.73
C ALA A 329 -10.43 -2.78 -28.55
N LEU A 330 -10.62 -2.73 -29.87
CA LEU A 330 -10.33 -3.84 -30.78
C LEU A 330 -8.84 -4.19 -30.78
N LEU A 331 -7.96 -3.20 -31.02
CA LEU A 331 -6.52 -3.41 -31.07
C LEU A 331 -5.98 -4.02 -29.78
N ASN A 332 -6.30 -3.42 -28.64
CA ASN A 332 -5.82 -3.86 -27.33
C ASN A 332 -6.36 -5.25 -26.97
N SER A 333 -7.58 -5.58 -27.38
CA SER A 333 -8.14 -6.92 -27.16
C SER A 333 -7.46 -7.96 -28.04
N SER A 334 -7.11 -7.63 -29.29
CA SER A 334 -6.33 -8.51 -30.17
C SER A 334 -4.92 -8.75 -29.63
N VAL A 335 -4.24 -7.69 -29.15
CA VAL A 335 -2.91 -7.80 -28.52
C VAL A 335 -2.97 -8.69 -27.27
N HIS A 336 -3.98 -8.49 -26.43
CA HIS A 336 -4.18 -9.31 -25.22
C HIS A 336 -4.45 -10.78 -25.54
N ALA A 337 -5.33 -11.05 -26.51
CA ALA A 337 -5.61 -12.41 -26.97
C ALA A 337 -4.34 -13.10 -27.50
N PHE A 338 -3.50 -12.39 -28.25
CA PHE A 338 -2.24 -12.92 -28.75
C PHE A 338 -1.24 -13.22 -27.62
N LYS A 339 -1.16 -12.36 -26.59
CA LYS A 339 -0.38 -12.64 -25.37
C LYS A 339 -0.89 -13.91 -24.66
N GLY A 340 -2.21 -14.08 -24.55
CA GLY A 340 -2.83 -15.27 -23.96
C GLY A 340 -2.48 -16.56 -24.71
N VAL A 341 -2.51 -16.56 -26.05
CA VAL A 341 -2.11 -17.72 -26.86
C VAL A 341 -0.63 -18.08 -26.65
N LYS A 342 0.26 -17.08 -26.58
CA LYS A 342 1.68 -17.34 -26.28
C LYS A 342 1.90 -18.00 -24.93
N ARG A 343 1.09 -17.67 -23.92
CA ARG A 343 1.16 -18.31 -22.59
C ARG A 343 0.77 -19.79 -22.65
N LEU A 344 -0.31 -20.12 -23.34
CA LEU A 344 -0.78 -21.51 -23.50
C LEU A 344 0.19 -22.40 -24.29
N VAL A 345 1.03 -21.82 -25.15
CA VAL A 345 2.04 -22.56 -25.93
C VAL A 345 3.37 -22.71 -25.17
N ALA A 346 3.59 -21.90 -24.12
CA ALA A 346 4.80 -21.92 -23.30
C ALA A 346 4.67 -22.72 -21.99
N SER A 347 3.44 -23.08 -21.60
CA SER A 347 3.11 -24.05 -20.54
C SER A 347 3.04 -25.47 -21.09
#